data_AF-A0A6I7NI67-F1
#
_entry.id   AF-A0A6I7NI67-F1
#
_cell.length_a   1.000
_cell.length_b   1.000
_cell.length_c   1.000
_cell.angle_alpha   90.00
_cell.angle_beta   90.00
_cell.angle_gamma   90.00
#
_symmetry.space_group_name_H-M   'P 1'
#
loop_
_entity.id
_entity.type
_entity.pdbx_description
1 polymer ?
#
loop_
_entity_poly.entity_id
_entity_poly.type
_entity_poly.pdbx_seq_one_letter_code
_entity_poly.pdbx_strand_id
1 'polypeptide(L)' 'LLLEDTIDTFDALIAIFLPGSEGGPALSKVLYGDTDFTGRLSFAWPRNAAYFTNKDTSNILYPFGYGLSYTE' A
#
# COMPACT_ATOMS: atom_id res chain seq x y z
N LEU A 1 9.64 4.84 -1.09
CA LEU A 1 9.02 5.24 0.18
C LEU A 1 9.22 4.10 1.17
N LEU A 2 9.93 4.34 2.27
CA LEU A 2 10.04 3.39 3.38
C LEU A 2 9.08 3.86 4.47
N LEU A 3 8.22 2.97 4.95
CA LEU A 3 7.23 3.28 5.97
C LEU A 3 7.81 3.06 7.38
N GLU A 4 8.67 2.04 7.53
CA GLU A 4 9.30 1.68 8.81
C GLU A 4 8.25 1.69 9.94
N ASP A 5 8.55 2.37 11.04
CA ASP A 5 7.68 2.43 12.23
C ASP A 5 6.64 3.56 12.13
N THR A 6 6.67 4.39 11.08
CA THR A 6 5.66 5.45 10.90
C THR A 6 4.29 4.91 10.55
N ILE A 7 4.20 3.66 10.09
CA ILE A 7 2.93 3.02 9.75
C ILE A 7 1.95 2.99 10.93
N ASP A 8 2.48 2.85 12.14
CA ASP A 8 1.69 2.77 13.37
C ASP A 8 1.11 4.13 13.80
N THR A 9 1.46 5.21 13.08
CA THR A 9 0.94 6.57 13.34
C THR A 9 -0.32 6.89 12.54
N PHE A 10 -0.72 6.04 11.60
CA PHE A 10 -1.89 6.23 10.75
C PHE A 10 -3.01 5.27 11.15
N ASP A 11 -4.26 5.74 11.27
CA ASP A 11 -5.42 4.86 11.41
C ASP A 11 -5.63 4.00 10.15
N ALA A 12 -5.32 4.56 8.98
CA ALA A 12 -5.34 3.88 7.69
C ALA A 12 -4.36 4.54 6.70
N LEU A 13 -3.79 3.75 5.79
CA LEU A 13 -2.90 4.21 4.73
C LEU A 13 -3.31 3.62 3.38
N ILE A 14 -3.41 4.48 2.36
CA ILE A 14 -3.73 4.08 0.98
C ILE A 14 -2.58 4.49 0.06
N ALA A 15 -1.99 3.51 -0.62
CA ALA A 15 -0.98 3.77 -1.64
C ALA A 15 -1.64 3.98 -3.02
N ILE A 16 -1.72 5.24 -3.47
CA ILE A 16 -2.33 5.61 -4.77
C ILE A 16 -1.31 5.81 -5.91
N PHE A 17 -0.02 5.74 -5.60
CA PHE A 17 1.10 5.85 -6.55
C PHE A 17 1.05 7.11 -7.43
N LEU A 18 0.90 6.94 -8.75
CA LEU A 18 0.83 8.00 -9.76
C LEU A 18 -0.54 7.93 -10.43
N PRO A 19 -1.61 8.41 -9.79
CA PRO A 19 -2.99 8.08 -10.17
C PRO A 19 -3.53 8.89 -11.36
N GLY A 20 -2.75 9.82 -11.91
CA GLY A 20 -3.17 10.68 -13.01
C GLY A 20 -4.23 11.72 -12.59
N SER A 21 -4.87 12.37 -13.58
CA SER A 21 -5.84 13.45 -13.34
C SER A 21 -7.10 12.99 -12.61
N GLU A 22 -7.54 11.75 -12.88
CA GLU A 22 -8.74 11.17 -12.27
C GLU A 22 -8.48 10.55 -10.90
N GLY A 23 -7.28 10.72 -10.34
CA GLY A 23 -6.91 10.13 -9.05
C GLY A 23 -7.78 10.59 -7.89
N GLY A 24 -8.13 11.87 -7.84
CA GLY A 24 -9.02 12.41 -6.80
C GLY A 24 -10.43 11.82 -6.87
N PRO A 25 -11.13 11.94 -8.02
CA PRO A 25 -12.45 11.34 -8.22
C PRO A 25 -12.49 9.81 -8.01
N ALA A 26 -11.44 9.09 -8.38
CA ALA A 26 -11.35 7.65 -8.15
C ALA A 26 -11.14 7.32 -6.65
N LEU A 27 -10.24 8.06 -5.99
CA LEU A 27 -9.97 7.88 -4.56
C LEU A 27 -11.21 8.16 -3.70
N SER A 28 -12.02 9.16 -4.06
CA SER A 28 -13.24 9.45 -3.30
C SER A 28 -14.22 8.27 -3.30
N LYS A 29 -14.39 7.60 -4.45
CA LYS A 29 -15.29 6.44 -4.55
C LYS A 29 -14.88 5.29 -3.63
N VAL A 30 -13.59 5.01 -3.53
CA VAL A 30 -13.09 3.96 -2.62
C VAL A 30 -13.03 4.42 -1.16
N LEU A 31 -12.76 5.70 -0.89
CA LEU A 31 -12.78 6.21 0.48
C LEU A 31 -14.19 6.20 1.09
N TYR A 32 -15.22 6.52 0.29
CA TYR A 32 -16.61 6.57 0.76
C TYR A 32 -17.36 5.25 0.58
N GLY A 33 -16.70 4.19 0.07
CA GLY A 33 -17.29 2.87 -0.06
C GLY A 33 -18.25 2.70 -1.25
N ASP A 34 -18.29 3.65 -2.18
CA ASP A 34 -19.01 3.50 -3.45
C ASP A 34 -18.41 2.38 -4.32
N THR A 35 -17.13 2.05 -4.10
CA THR A 35 -16.42 0.93 -4.73
C THR A 35 -15.42 0.35 -3.73
N ASP A 36 -15.28 -0.97 -3.68
CA ASP A 36 -14.31 -1.61 -2.78
C ASP A 36 -12.87 -1.53 -3.32
N PHE A 37 -11.89 -1.64 -2.44
CA PHE A 37 -10.49 -1.78 -2.80
C PHE A 37 -10.21 -3.16 -3.39
N THR A 38 -9.75 -3.20 -4.64
CA THR A 38 -9.35 -4.44 -5.33
C THR A 38 -7.85 -4.48 -5.66
N GLY A 39 -7.15 -3.36 -5.44
CA GLY A 39 -5.72 -3.27 -5.68
C GLY A 39 -4.95 -4.25 -4.79
N ARG A 40 -3.95 -4.90 -5.38
CA ARG A 40 -3.00 -5.78 -4.70
C ARG A 40 -1.59 -5.38 -5.11
N LEU A 41 -0.65 -5.37 -4.18
CA LEU A 41 0.71 -4.93 -4.45
C LEU A 41 1.38 -5.78 -5.54
N SER A 42 1.87 -5.14 -6.60
CA SER A 42 2.62 -5.79 -7.68
C SER A 42 4.10 -6.03 -7.35
N PHE A 43 4.50 -5.71 -6.11
CA PHE A 43 5.84 -5.93 -5.56
C PHE A 43 5.75 -6.07 -4.03
N ALA A 44 6.75 -6.68 -3.40
CA ALA A 44 6.83 -6.69 -1.94
C ALA A 44 7.27 -5.31 -1.42
N TRP A 45 6.53 -4.74 -0.45
CA TRP A 45 6.89 -3.48 0.17
C TRP A 45 7.95 -3.71 1.25
N PRO A 46 9.15 -3.14 1.12
CA PRO A 46 10.23 -3.37 2.07
C PRO A 46 9.98 -2.65 3.40
N ARG A 47 10.41 -3.25 4.51
CA ARG A 47 10.40 -2.60 5.81
C ARG A 47 11.41 -1.44 5.86
N ASN A 48 12.62 -1.69 5.39
CA ASN A 48 13.74 -0.74 5.43
C ASN A 48 14.66 -0.91 4.20
N ALA A 49 15.69 -0.05 4.11
CA ALA A 49 16.60 -0.03 2.97
C ALA A 49 17.45 -1.30 2.78
N ALA A 50 17.63 -2.13 3.82
CA ALA A 50 18.46 -3.34 3.75
C ALA A 50 17.89 -4.39 2.78
N TYR A 51 16.58 -4.32 2.49
CA TYR A 51 15.96 -5.14 1.45
C TYR A 51 16.64 -4.96 0.07
N PHE A 52 17.07 -3.74 -0.27
CA PHE A 52 17.66 -3.46 -1.59
C PHE A 52 19.13 -3.83 -1.70
N THR A 53 19.85 -3.93 -0.57
CA THR A 53 21.27 -4.26 -0.56
C THR A 53 21.50 -5.76 -0.61
N ASN A 54 20.81 -6.51 0.25
CA ASN A 54 21.05 -7.94 0.46
C ASN A 54 19.95 -8.83 -0.13
N LYS A 55 18.89 -8.25 -0.71
CA LYS A 55 17.67 -8.97 -1.12
C LYS A 55 17.10 -9.85 0.00
N ASP A 56 17.27 -9.39 1.23
CA ASP A 56 16.80 -10.10 2.40
C ASP A 56 15.27 -10.05 2.47
N THR A 57 14.64 -11.15 2.07
CA THR A 57 13.19 -11.29 2.02
C THR A 57 12.57 -11.41 3.41
N SER A 58 13.36 -11.56 4.48
CA SER A 58 12.84 -11.49 5.86
C SER A 58 12.43 -10.07 6.25
N ASN A 59 12.94 -9.04 5.54
CA ASN A 59 12.68 -7.62 5.80
C ASN A 59 11.53 -7.04 4.94
N ILE A 60 10.49 -7.84 4.69
CA ILE A 60 9.28 -7.40 3.99
C ILE A 60 8.25 -6.89 5.00
N LEU A 61 7.71 -5.70 4.76
CA LEU A 61 6.61 -5.13 5.55
C LEU A 61 5.26 -5.63 5.04
N TYR A 62 5.05 -5.58 3.72
CA TYR A 62 3.87 -6.10 3.06
C TYR A 62 4.27 -7.01 1.88
N PRO A 63 3.81 -8.27 1.84
CA PRO A 63 4.21 -9.20 0.78
C PRO A 63 3.63 -8.81 -0.59
N PHE A 64 4.19 -9.40 -1.65
CA PHE A 64 3.59 -9.34 -2.98
C PHE A 64 2.15 -9.84 -2.92
N GLY A 65 1.24 -9.15 -3.61
CA GLY A 65 -0.18 -9.47 -3.61
C GLY A 65 -0.93 -9.02 -2.36
N TYR A 66 -0.28 -8.36 -1.39
CA TYR A 66 -0.98 -7.80 -0.23
C TYR A 66 -1.91 -6.64 -0.65
N GLY A 67 -3.07 -6.54 0.00
CA GLY A 67 -4.00 -5.43 -0.11
C GLY A 67 -5.27 -5.75 0.66
N LEU A 68 -5.78 -4.77 1.41
CA LEU A 68 -7.01 -4.91 2.19
C LEU A 68 -8.22 -4.50 1.35
N SER A 69 -9.41 -4.94 1.77
CA SER A 69 -10.71 -4.57 1.21
C SER A 69 -11.70 -4.33 2.36
N TYR A 70 -12.81 -3.65 2.10
CA TYR A 70 -13.86 -3.45 3.09
C TYR A 70 -14.69 -4.70 3.31
N THR A 71 -14.84 -5.55 2.28
CA THR A 71 -15.78 -6.69 2.29
C THR A 71 -15.10 -8.07 2.26
N GLU A 72 -13.89 -8.20 2.81
CA GLU A 72 -13.28 -9.53 3.03
C GLU A 72 -13.92 -10.31 4.19
#